data_AF-A0A537JAX4-F1
#
_entry.id   AF-A0A537JAX4-F1
#
_cell.length_a   1.000
_cell.length_b   1.000
_cell.length_c   1.000
_cell.angle_alpha   90.00
_cell.angle_beta   90.00
_cell.angle_gamma   90.00
#
_symmetry.space_group_name_H-M   'P 1'
#
loop_
_entity.id
_entity.type
_entity.pdbx_description
1 polymer ?
#
loop_
_entity_poly.entity_id
_entity_poly.type
_entity_poly.pdbx_seq_one_letter_code
_entity_poly.pdbx_strand_id
1 'polypeptide(L)'
;MREDLRHRASGGADPASRRAGHGGPVRPERRRQRRANRPGRRAGHGHLRGRPGQRARRSPGGHRANRGTREADLRRQRGEPRRADRADLPALPVLWEKFVFICGFSGTTALTRLTIGPVLGCQETKAFLRETMTEVETVARSQGVALARGLADRYVTFAGGLEPWALGSMAHDLHSGKRLELESLNGTVVRLGRAAGVPAPLNFAIYAALKPFVDGPPAAPRPGG
;
A
#
# COMPACT_ATOMS: atom_id res chain seq x y z
N MET A 1 -1.60 -9.83 67.03
CA MET A 1 -2.16 -10.54 68.20
C MET A 1 -3.61 -10.84 67.86
N ARG A 2 -3.98 -12.13 67.75
CA ARG A 2 -5.33 -12.69 67.44
C ARG A 2 -5.81 -12.37 66.00
N GLU A 3 -6.21 -13.32 65.14
CA GLU A 3 -7.30 -14.33 65.23
C GLU A 3 -8.68 -13.63 65.16
N ASP A 4 -9.65 -14.01 64.31
CA ASP A 4 -10.10 -15.40 64.10
C ASP A 4 -10.77 -15.75 62.74
N LEU A 5 -10.69 -17.06 62.43
CA LEU A 5 -11.65 -18.01 61.81
C LEU A 5 -12.77 -17.54 60.83
N ARG A 6 -12.82 -18.02 59.57
CA ARG A 6 -13.26 -19.35 59.02
C ARG A 6 -14.76 -19.47 58.67
N HIS A 7 -15.05 -19.86 57.42
CA HIS A 7 -16.00 -20.96 57.13
C HIS A 7 -15.59 -21.77 55.88
N ARG A 8 -15.57 -23.10 56.01
CA ARG A 8 -15.60 -24.12 54.92
C ARG A 8 -17.09 -24.34 54.53
N ALA A 9 -17.57 -25.14 53.57
CA ALA A 9 -17.09 -26.29 52.77
C ALA A 9 -18.15 -26.57 51.64
N SER A 10 -18.16 -27.59 50.75
CA SER A 10 -17.13 -28.41 50.04
C SER A 10 -17.84 -29.46 49.14
N GLY A 11 -17.33 -29.75 47.93
CA GLY A 11 -17.77 -30.89 47.07
C GLY A 11 -18.38 -30.47 45.72
N GLY A 12 -18.23 -31.22 44.62
CA GLY A 12 -17.56 -32.52 44.40
C GLY A 12 -17.21 -32.77 42.91
N ALA A 13 -16.53 -33.89 42.62
CA ALA A 13 -15.92 -34.28 41.32
C ALA A 13 -16.94 -34.94 40.34
N ASP A 14 -16.90 -34.74 39.00
CA ASP A 14 -16.11 -35.46 37.94
C ASP A 14 -16.66 -36.89 37.59
N PRO A 15 -16.38 -37.59 36.45
CA PRO A 15 -15.85 -37.25 35.11
C PRO A 15 -16.69 -37.77 33.88
N ALA A 16 -16.14 -37.61 32.66
CA ALA A 16 -16.00 -38.67 31.60
C ALA A 16 -16.75 -38.61 30.22
N SER A 17 -15.95 -38.36 29.17
CA SER A 17 -15.75 -39.22 27.96
C SER A 17 -16.47 -38.99 26.60
N ARG A 18 -15.68 -39.28 25.53
CA ARG A 18 -15.95 -39.59 24.09
C ARG A 18 -15.55 -38.46 23.10
N ARG A 19 -14.50 -38.61 22.26
CA ARG A 19 -14.33 -39.43 21.01
C ARG A 19 -15.32 -39.02 19.89
N ALA A 20 -15.01 -39.01 18.58
CA ALA A 20 -13.79 -39.01 17.74
C ALA A 20 -14.25 -38.96 16.23
N GLY A 21 -13.39 -38.61 15.26
CA GLY A 21 -13.64 -38.77 13.80
C GLY A 21 -13.26 -37.54 12.96
N HIS A 22 -12.24 -37.61 12.09
CA HIS A 22 -12.30 -37.96 10.64
C HIS A 22 -13.14 -36.98 9.79
N GLY A 23 -12.68 -36.40 8.67
CA GLY A 23 -11.49 -36.66 7.86
C GLY A 23 -11.84 -37.18 6.46
N GLY A 24 -11.96 -36.28 5.46
CA GLY A 24 -12.28 -36.61 4.07
C GLY A 24 -11.75 -35.56 3.09
N PRO A 25 -11.21 -35.93 1.90
CA PRO A 25 -10.30 -35.06 1.15
C PRO A 25 -10.93 -34.19 0.05
N VAL A 26 -10.30 -33.05 -0.20
CA VAL A 26 -10.57 -32.13 -1.32
C VAL A 26 -10.03 -32.69 -2.65
N ARG A 27 -10.81 -32.57 -3.74
CA ARG A 27 -10.33 -32.83 -5.12
C ARG A 27 -10.01 -31.50 -5.84
N PRO A 28 -8.86 -31.37 -6.53
CA PRO A 28 -8.57 -30.22 -7.39
C PRO A 28 -8.94 -30.50 -8.85
N GLU A 29 -9.73 -29.63 -9.48
CA GLU A 29 -9.99 -29.70 -10.92
C GLU A 29 -9.08 -28.75 -11.72
N ARG A 30 -8.76 -29.15 -12.96
CA ARG A 30 -7.52 -28.74 -13.64
C ARG A 30 -7.69 -27.54 -14.57
N ARG A 31 -6.67 -26.68 -14.56
CA ARG A 31 -6.37 -25.69 -15.62
C ARG A 31 -6.63 -26.23 -17.03
N ARG A 32 -7.26 -25.42 -17.89
CA ARG A 32 -7.06 -25.46 -19.34
C ARG A 32 -6.65 -24.09 -19.86
N GLN A 33 -5.39 -23.98 -20.29
CA GLN A 33 -4.91 -22.91 -21.17
C GLN A 33 -5.05 -23.36 -22.62
N ARG A 34 -5.49 -22.46 -23.51
CA ARG A 34 -5.14 -22.37 -24.96
C ARG A 34 -5.68 -21.03 -25.45
N ARG A 35 -4.81 -20.03 -25.66
CA ARG A 35 -3.97 -19.76 -26.85
C ARG A 35 -4.73 -18.96 -27.92
N ALA A 36 -4.11 -17.86 -28.32
CA ALA A 36 -4.63 -16.87 -29.26
C ALA A 36 -4.81 -17.43 -30.68
N ASN A 37 -5.65 -16.75 -31.46
CA ASN A 37 -5.60 -16.84 -32.91
C ASN A 37 -5.72 -15.43 -33.53
N ARG A 38 -4.86 -15.12 -34.51
CA ARG A 38 -4.85 -13.84 -35.24
C ARG A 38 -4.31 -14.08 -36.65
N PRO A 39 -5.13 -13.88 -37.67
CA PRO A 39 -4.68 -13.36 -38.96
C PRO A 39 -5.55 -12.14 -39.37
N GLY A 40 -5.19 -11.32 -40.36
CA GLY A 40 -3.98 -11.26 -41.18
C GLY A 40 -3.98 -9.98 -42.03
N ARG A 41 -2.82 -9.58 -42.58
CA ARG A 41 -2.71 -8.44 -43.52
C ARG A 41 -2.89 -8.90 -44.97
N ARG A 42 -3.49 -8.04 -45.80
CA ARG A 42 -3.15 -7.73 -47.22
C ARG A 42 -3.90 -6.43 -47.57
N ALA A 43 -3.24 -5.32 -47.93
CA ALA A 43 -2.39 -5.03 -49.10
C ALA A 43 -3.21 -4.62 -50.34
N GLY A 44 -2.94 -3.41 -50.85
CA GLY A 44 -3.55 -2.85 -52.05
C GLY A 44 -2.82 -1.57 -52.46
N HIS A 45 -1.89 -1.67 -53.40
CA HIS A 45 -1.24 -0.52 -54.02
C HIS A 45 -2.05 -0.04 -55.22
N GLY A 46 -2.29 1.27 -55.30
CA GLY A 46 -2.80 1.95 -56.49
C GLY A 46 -1.84 3.06 -56.91
N HIS A 47 -1.45 3.09 -58.18
CA HIS A 47 -0.47 4.02 -58.73
C HIS A 47 -1.08 4.71 -59.95
N LEU A 48 -1.22 6.04 -59.93
CA LEU A 48 -1.55 6.82 -61.14
C LEU A 48 -0.78 8.14 -61.17
N ARG A 49 -0.22 8.43 -62.34
CA ARG A 49 0.34 9.72 -62.79
C ARG A 49 -0.84 10.69 -63.03
N GLY A 50 -0.77 12.02 -62.97
CA GLY A 50 0.34 12.97 -62.81
C GLY A 50 0.15 14.17 -63.77
N ARG A 51 0.43 15.42 -63.36
CA ARG A 51 0.63 16.59 -64.25
C ARG A 51 1.24 17.78 -63.48
N PRO A 52 2.09 18.64 -64.11
CA PRO A 52 2.79 19.72 -63.41
C PRO A 52 2.06 21.07 -63.49
N GLY A 53 2.14 21.87 -62.42
CA GLY A 53 1.55 23.20 -62.35
C GLY A 53 2.36 24.17 -61.47
N GLN A 54 3.15 25.01 -62.14
CA GLN A 54 3.61 26.36 -61.76
C GLN A 54 4.23 26.61 -60.35
N ARG A 55 5.45 27.15 -60.36
CA ARG A 55 6.18 27.61 -59.16
C ARG A 55 5.64 28.96 -58.68
N ALA A 56 5.27 29.06 -57.41
CA ALA A 56 5.18 30.33 -56.68
C ALA A 56 6.28 30.39 -55.60
N ARG A 57 7.11 31.44 -55.63
CA ARG A 57 8.11 31.70 -54.57
C ARG A 57 7.43 32.31 -53.34
N ARG A 58 7.64 31.76 -52.14
CA ARG A 58 7.42 32.45 -50.86
C ARG A 58 8.51 32.08 -49.85
N SER A 59 8.80 33.02 -48.96
CA SER A 59 9.98 33.08 -48.08
C SER A 59 10.02 32.00 -46.98
N PRO A 60 11.21 31.67 -46.43
CA PRO A 60 11.35 30.63 -45.40
C PRO A 60 10.91 31.10 -44.00
N GLY A 61 9.62 30.90 -43.69
CA GLY A 61 9.08 31.01 -42.33
C GLY A 61 9.22 29.68 -41.57
N GLY A 62 10.05 29.64 -40.52
CA GLY A 62 10.47 28.40 -39.84
C GLY A 62 9.33 27.57 -39.22
N HIS A 63 9.05 26.40 -39.80
CA HIS A 63 8.11 25.43 -39.23
C HIS A 63 8.81 24.51 -38.22
N ARG A 64 8.91 24.95 -36.96
CA ARG A 64 9.45 24.14 -35.84
C ARG A 64 8.37 23.53 -34.94
N ALA A 65 7.13 23.41 -35.44
CA ALA A 65 5.95 22.99 -34.68
C ALA A 65 5.24 21.76 -35.28
N ASN A 66 5.89 20.58 -35.29
CA ASN A 66 5.19 19.31 -35.60
C ASN A 66 5.88 18.01 -35.09
N ARG A 67 6.76 18.07 -34.08
CA ARG A 67 7.46 16.86 -33.56
C ARG A 67 6.72 16.20 -32.40
N GLY A 68 6.21 16.97 -31.45
CA GLY A 68 5.51 16.46 -30.25
C GLY A 68 4.14 15.83 -30.55
N THR A 69 3.42 16.36 -31.54
CA THR A 69 2.15 15.81 -32.07
C THR A 69 2.33 14.37 -32.58
N ARG A 70 3.33 14.15 -33.45
CA ARG A 70 3.63 12.84 -34.03
C ARG A 70 4.00 11.80 -32.99
N GLU A 71 4.74 12.17 -31.95
CA GLU A 71 5.03 11.24 -30.85
C GLU A 71 3.80 10.89 -30.02
N ALA A 72 2.92 11.87 -29.73
CA ALA A 72 1.68 11.62 -29.00
C ALA A 72 0.73 10.69 -29.78
N ASP A 73 0.59 10.90 -31.09
CA ASP A 73 -0.22 10.04 -31.96
C ASP A 73 0.35 8.62 -32.05
N LEU A 74 1.67 8.48 -32.16
CA LEU A 74 2.34 7.17 -32.17
C LEU A 74 2.19 6.41 -30.84
N ARG A 75 2.05 7.10 -29.70
CA ARG A 75 1.77 6.46 -28.40
C ARG A 75 0.31 5.99 -28.30
N ARG A 76 -0.65 6.83 -28.75
CA ARG A 76 -2.07 6.42 -28.90
C ARG A 76 -2.21 5.16 -29.76
N GLN A 77 -1.52 5.08 -30.89
CA GLN A 77 -1.55 3.91 -31.78
C GLN A 77 -0.94 2.64 -31.18
N ARG A 78 -0.08 2.75 -30.17
CA ARG A 78 0.49 1.61 -29.42
C ARG A 78 -0.35 1.16 -28.24
N GLY A 79 -1.41 1.91 -27.88
CA GLY A 79 -2.18 1.67 -26.66
C GLY A 79 -1.40 2.00 -25.39
N GLU A 80 -0.32 2.79 -25.48
CA GLU A 80 0.42 3.23 -24.31
C GLU A 80 -0.42 4.25 -23.53
N PRO A 81 -0.62 4.08 -22.20
CA PRO A 81 -1.39 5.01 -21.40
C PRO A 81 -0.75 6.41 -21.46
N ARG A 82 -1.59 7.42 -21.67
CA ARG A 82 -1.17 8.83 -21.61
C ARG A 82 -0.55 9.06 -20.22
N ARG A 83 0.61 9.75 -20.17
CA ARG A 83 1.16 10.22 -18.90
C ARG A 83 0.13 11.15 -18.25
N ALA A 84 -0.19 10.91 -16.98
CA ALA A 84 -1.04 11.81 -16.21
C ALA A 84 -0.43 13.21 -16.21
N ASP A 85 -1.22 14.20 -16.60
CA ASP A 85 -0.84 15.60 -16.53
C ASP A 85 -0.98 16.09 -15.07
N ARG A 86 -0.34 17.21 -14.71
CA ARG A 86 -0.33 17.69 -13.30
C ARG A 86 -1.74 17.99 -12.75
N ALA A 87 -2.71 18.24 -13.63
CA ALA A 87 -4.12 18.44 -13.29
C ALA A 87 -4.89 17.12 -13.03
N ASP A 88 -4.34 15.97 -13.46
CA ASP A 88 -4.93 14.64 -13.24
C ASP A 88 -4.50 14.05 -11.88
N LEU A 89 -3.56 14.70 -11.18
CA LEU A 89 -3.14 14.28 -9.84
C LEU A 89 -4.24 14.64 -8.81
N PRO A 90 -4.57 13.73 -7.88
CA PRO A 90 -5.55 14.02 -6.84
C PRO A 90 -5.09 15.20 -5.97
N ALA A 91 -6.06 15.98 -5.51
CA ALA A 91 -5.81 17.16 -4.67
C ALA A 91 -4.98 16.79 -3.42
N LEU A 92 -4.14 17.73 -2.96
CA LEU A 92 -3.20 17.49 -1.87
C LEU A 92 -3.84 16.89 -0.60
N PRO A 93 -5.05 17.30 -0.14
CA PRO A 93 -5.72 16.63 0.98
C PRO A 93 -5.98 15.14 0.73
N VAL A 94 -6.45 14.74 -0.46
CA VAL A 94 -6.75 13.34 -0.81
C VAL A 94 -5.49 12.46 -0.78
N LEU A 95 -4.35 13.01 -1.21
CA LEU A 95 -3.06 12.33 -1.06
C LEU A 95 -2.69 12.10 0.40
N TRP A 96 -2.88 13.10 1.25
CA TRP A 96 -2.63 13.00 2.68
C TRP A 96 -3.62 12.08 3.40
N GLU A 97 -4.89 12.05 3.01
CA GLU A 97 -5.86 11.10 3.56
C GLU A 97 -5.43 9.65 3.31
N LYS A 98 -5.09 9.33 2.05
CA LYS A 98 -4.51 8.02 1.73
C LYS A 98 -3.20 7.76 2.48
N PHE A 99 -2.36 8.78 2.65
CA PHE A 99 -1.07 8.66 3.35
C PHE A 99 -1.24 8.32 4.84
N VAL A 100 -2.21 8.95 5.52
CA VAL A 100 -2.62 8.61 6.90
C VAL A 100 -2.98 7.13 7.00
N PHE A 101 -3.85 6.64 6.11
CA PHE A 101 -4.26 5.23 6.14
C PHE A 101 -3.08 4.27 5.92
N ILE A 102 -2.27 4.46 4.88
CA ILE A 102 -1.20 3.50 4.55
C ILE A 102 -0.05 3.52 5.56
N CYS A 103 0.30 4.66 6.15
CA CYS A 103 1.33 4.73 7.19
C CYS A 103 0.90 4.00 8.47
N GLY A 104 -0.38 4.14 8.86
CA GLY A 104 -0.96 3.40 9.98
C GLY A 104 -1.07 1.91 9.66
N PHE A 105 -1.79 1.56 8.60
CA PHE A 105 -2.12 0.18 8.24
C PHE A 105 -0.89 -0.66 7.85
N SER A 106 -0.10 -0.21 6.86
CA SER A 106 1.09 -0.97 6.43
C SER A 106 2.18 -0.95 7.48
N GLY A 107 2.37 0.16 8.20
CA GLY A 107 3.34 0.25 9.30
C GLY A 107 3.00 -0.67 10.47
N THR A 108 1.75 -0.66 10.94
CA THR A 108 1.31 -1.48 12.10
C THR A 108 1.28 -2.98 11.78
N THR A 109 0.75 -3.36 10.60
CA THR A 109 0.74 -4.78 10.20
C THR A 109 2.16 -5.31 9.93
N ALA A 110 3.07 -4.47 9.41
CA ALA A 110 4.48 -4.85 9.25
C ALA A 110 5.17 -4.99 10.62
N LEU A 111 5.00 -4.02 11.52
CA LEU A 111 5.62 -4.03 12.85
C LEU A 111 5.18 -5.26 13.66
N THR A 112 3.87 -5.50 13.76
CA THR A 112 3.30 -6.60 14.56
C THR A 112 3.44 -7.97 13.91
N ARG A 113 3.69 -8.04 12.59
CA ARG A 113 3.61 -9.26 11.76
C ARG A 113 2.21 -9.90 11.74
N LEU A 114 1.17 -9.14 12.10
CA LEU A 114 -0.23 -9.61 12.14
C LEU A 114 -1.04 -9.04 10.98
N THR A 115 -2.07 -9.78 10.57
CA THR A 115 -3.14 -9.26 9.69
C THR A 115 -4.06 -8.31 10.48
N ILE A 116 -4.92 -7.58 9.78
CA ILE A 116 -5.74 -6.53 10.40
C ILE A 116 -6.72 -7.05 11.46
N GLY A 117 -7.25 -8.27 11.32
CA GLY A 117 -8.19 -8.87 12.27
C GLY A 117 -7.64 -8.92 13.70
N PRO A 118 -6.52 -9.64 13.95
CA PRO A 118 -5.85 -9.64 15.25
C PRO A 118 -5.44 -8.24 15.74
N VAL A 119 -4.96 -7.35 14.84
CA VAL A 119 -4.60 -5.96 15.20
C VAL A 119 -5.79 -5.17 15.75
N LEU A 120 -7.00 -5.38 15.20
CA LEU A 120 -8.22 -4.72 15.67
C LEU A 120 -8.87 -5.45 16.86
N GLY A 121 -8.58 -6.73 17.06
CA GLY A 121 -9.09 -7.55 18.16
C GLY A 121 -8.42 -7.28 19.52
N CYS A 122 -7.17 -6.84 19.52
CA CYS A 122 -6.45 -6.38 20.72
C CYS A 122 -6.55 -4.86 20.86
N GLN A 123 -6.92 -4.38 22.06
CA GLN A 123 -7.19 -2.95 22.29
C GLN A 123 -5.91 -2.11 22.15
N GLU A 124 -4.79 -2.64 22.61
CA GLU A 124 -3.47 -2.02 22.58
C GLU A 124 -2.98 -1.83 21.14
N THR A 125 -3.10 -2.86 20.28
CA THR A 125 -2.71 -2.76 18.86
C THR A 125 -3.70 -1.93 18.04
N LYS A 126 -4.99 -1.92 18.40
CA LYS A 126 -6.00 -1.05 17.79
C LYS A 126 -5.75 0.42 18.15
N ALA A 127 -5.41 0.71 19.40
CA ALA A 127 -5.00 2.04 19.84
C ALA A 127 -3.71 2.47 19.12
N PHE A 128 -2.69 1.61 19.07
CA PHE A 128 -1.46 1.88 18.34
C PHE A 128 -1.70 2.23 16.86
N LEU A 129 -2.58 1.50 16.17
CA LEU A 129 -3.01 1.80 14.79
C LEU A 129 -3.64 3.21 14.68
N ARG A 130 -4.58 3.53 15.59
CA ARG A 130 -5.32 4.80 15.65
C ARG A 130 -4.40 6.00 15.93
N GLU A 131 -3.52 5.87 16.92
CA GLU A 131 -2.58 6.93 17.30
C GLU A 131 -1.52 7.13 16.22
N THR A 132 -1.01 6.05 15.60
CA THR A 132 -0.07 6.15 14.46
C THR A 132 -0.68 6.97 13.32
N MET A 133 -1.97 6.77 13.00
CA MET A 133 -2.69 7.59 12.01
C MET A 133 -2.86 9.05 12.47
N THR A 134 -3.16 9.26 13.76
CA THR A 134 -3.35 10.59 14.36
C THR A 134 -2.07 11.44 14.33
N GLU A 135 -0.90 10.82 14.51
CA GLU A 135 0.40 11.47 14.29
C GLU A 135 0.55 11.96 12.83
N VAL A 136 0.20 11.12 11.84
CA VAL A 136 0.28 11.51 10.42
C VAL A 136 -0.67 12.67 10.12
N GLU A 137 -1.88 12.69 10.69
CA GLU A 137 -2.78 13.84 10.55
C GLU A 137 -2.18 15.12 11.15
N THR A 138 -1.53 15.02 12.30
CA THR A 138 -0.94 16.16 13.01
C THR A 138 0.23 16.73 12.22
N VAL A 139 1.07 15.86 11.67
CA VAL A 139 2.12 16.24 10.70
C VAL A 139 1.50 16.87 9.47
N ALA A 140 0.45 16.30 8.86
CA ALA A 140 -0.21 16.87 7.68
C ALA A 140 -0.74 18.30 7.92
N ARG A 141 -1.38 18.54 9.07
CA ARG A 141 -1.88 19.86 9.47
C ARG A 141 -0.75 20.88 9.65
N SER A 142 0.41 20.46 10.18
CA SER A 142 1.60 21.33 10.24
C SER A 142 2.12 21.76 8.86
N GLN A 143 1.83 20.99 7.80
CA GLN A 143 2.14 21.33 6.41
C GLN A 143 1.04 22.18 5.74
N GLY A 144 0.10 22.75 6.52
CA GLY A 144 -1.01 23.56 6.01
C GLY A 144 -2.14 22.76 5.35
N VAL A 145 -2.19 21.44 5.52
CA VAL A 145 -3.18 20.59 4.86
C VAL A 145 -4.47 20.50 5.68
N ALA A 146 -5.58 20.97 5.10
CA ALA A 146 -6.90 20.90 5.69
C ALA A 146 -7.49 19.47 5.61
N LEU A 147 -7.10 18.60 6.55
CA LEU A 147 -7.70 17.27 6.72
C LEU A 147 -8.94 17.33 7.63
N ALA A 148 -10.04 16.71 7.19
CA ALA A 148 -11.26 16.57 7.97
C ALA A 148 -11.00 15.88 9.32
N ARG A 149 -11.57 16.42 10.42
CA ARG A 149 -11.38 15.90 11.79
C ARG A 149 -11.82 14.44 11.93
N GLY A 150 -11.20 13.69 12.84
CA GLY A 150 -11.54 12.28 13.13
C GLY A 150 -11.23 11.32 11.97
N LEU A 151 -10.22 11.61 11.16
CA LEU A 151 -9.89 10.80 9.98
C LEU A 151 -9.31 9.43 10.37
N ALA A 152 -8.46 9.38 11.40
CA ALA A 152 -7.94 8.14 11.99
C ALA A 152 -9.07 7.24 12.49
N ASP A 153 -10.07 7.79 13.19
CA ASP A 153 -11.22 7.01 13.69
C ASP A 153 -12.09 6.48 12.55
N ARG A 154 -12.31 7.29 11.49
CA ARG A 154 -12.93 6.81 10.24
C ARG A 154 -12.11 5.70 9.60
N TYR A 155 -10.77 5.77 9.60
CA TYR A 155 -9.92 4.75 9.02
C TYR A 155 -9.79 3.47 9.84
N VAL A 156 -9.86 3.55 11.18
CA VAL A 156 -9.98 2.37 12.04
C VAL A 156 -11.34 1.68 11.83
N THR A 157 -12.41 2.46 11.64
CA THR A 157 -13.73 1.93 11.28
C THR A 157 -13.72 1.27 9.91
N PHE A 158 -13.14 1.93 8.90
CA PHE A 158 -12.93 1.36 7.56
C PHE A 158 -12.10 0.07 7.59
N ALA A 159 -11.01 0.04 8.37
CA ALA A 159 -10.18 -1.15 8.54
C ALA A 159 -10.96 -2.34 9.15
N GLY A 160 -11.96 -2.07 10.00
CA GLY A 160 -12.88 -3.09 10.53
C GLY A 160 -13.87 -3.66 9.50
N GLY A 161 -14.01 -3.03 8.34
CA GLY A 161 -14.77 -3.54 7.19
C GLY A 161 -13.91 -4.28 6.16
N LEU A 162 -12.60 -4.44 6.39
CA LEU A 162 -11.71 -5.25 5.55
C LEU A 162 -11.76 -6.72 5.95
N GLU A 163 -11.37 -7.60 5.04
CA GLU A 163 -11.18 -9.02 5.36
C GLU A 163 -10.19 -9.19 6.52
N PRO A 164 -10.45 -10.06 7.52
CA PRO A 164 -9.60 -10.19 8.71
C PRO A 164 -8.14 -10.60 8.42
N TRP A 165 -7.90 -11.23 7.26
CA TRP A 165 -6.57 -11.60 6.77
C TRP A 165 -5.89 -10.52 5.92
N ALA A 166 -6.49 -9.35 5.72
CA ALA A 166 -5.87 -8.25 4.99
C ALA A 166 -4.58 -7.79 5.68
N LEU A 167 -3.56 -7.50 4.87
CA LEU A 167 -2.19 -7.23 5.29
C LEU A 167 -1.61 -6.08 4.46
N GLY A 168 -0.76 -5.23 5.05
CA GLY A 168 -0.11 -4.15 4.34
C GLY A 168 0.92 -4.61 3.30
N SER A 169 1.13 -3.80 2.27
CA SER A 169 2.19 -3.98 1.26
C SER A 169 3.57 -4.16 1.90
N MET A 170 3.97 -3.23 2.78
CA MET A 170 5.21 -3.31 3.54
C MET A 170 5.35 -4.63 4.35
N ALA A 171 4.25 -5.14 4.89
CA ALA A 171 4.25 -6.39 5.65
C ALA A 171 4.37 -7.64 4.75
N HIS A 172 3.80 -7.61 3.54
CA HIS A 172 4.04 -8.62 2.52
C HIS A 172 5.49 -8.62 2.03
N ASP A 173 6.08 -7.44 1.78
CA ASP A 173 7.47 -7.32 1.32
C ASP A 173 8.44 -7.77 2.43
N LEU A 174 8.16 -7.44 3.69
CA LEU A 174 8.90 -7.90 4.86
C LEU A 174 8.88 -9.42 5.03
N HIS A 175 7.72 -10.06 4.88
CA HIS A 175 7.62 -11.54 4.84
C HIS A 175 8.34 -12.15 3.63
N SER A 176 8.40 -11.42 2.51
CA SER A 176 9.07 -11.85 1.28
C SER A 176 10.58 -11.60 1.28
N GLY A 177 11.14 -11.01 2.35
CA GLY A 177 12.56 -10.62 2.40
C GLY A 177 12.94 -9.55 1.37
N LYS A 178 12.02 -8.68 0.96
CA LYS A 178 12.24 -7.61 -0.01
C LYS A 178 12.54 -6.29 0.68
N ARG A 179 13.10 -5.35 -0.11
CA ARG A 179 13.19 -3.93 0.24
C ARG A 179 11.81 -3.36 0.58
N LEU A 180 11.75 -2.57 1.65
CA LEU A 180 10.54 -1.95 2.19
C LEU A 180 10.34 -0.53 1.64
N GLU A 181 9.07 -0.11 1.55
CA GLU A 181 8.64 1.28 1.31
C GLU A 181 8.76 2.20 2.55
N LEU A 182 9.56 1.79 3.56
CA LEU A 182 9.65 2.40 4.88
C LEU A 182 10.07 3.88 4.87
N GLU A 183 11.05 4.24 4.03
CA GLU A 183 11.53 5.62 3.88
C GLU A 183 10.46 6.55 3.27
N SER A 184 9.68 6.03 2.32
CA SER A 184 8.58 6.76 1.67
C SER A 184 7.36 6.91 2.57
N LEU A 185 7.13 5.99 3.51
CA LEU A 185 6.01 6.02 4.45
C LEU A 185 6.42 6.61 5.81
N ASN A 186 6.56 5.80 6.85
CA ASN A 186 6.77 6.28 8.22
C ASN A 186 8.07 7.10 8.37
N GLY A 187 9.11 6.83 7.57
CA GLY A 187 10.33 7.65 7.52
C GLY A 187 10.08 9.10 7.05
N THR A 188 9.13 9.30 6.13
CA THR A 188 8.70 10.63 5.71
C THR A 188 7.89 11.33 6.79
N VAL A 189 7.01 10.62 7.51
CA VAL A 189 6.30 11.18 8.68
C VAL A 189 7.28 11.67 9.74
N VAL A 190 8.26 10.84 10.12
CA VAL A 190 9.28 11.19 11.13
C VAL A 190 10.10 12.41 10.71
N ARG A 191 10.51 12.48 9.44
CA ARG A 191 11.30 13.60 8.90
C ARG A 191 10.52 14.91 8.85
N LEU A 192 9.25 14.87 8.40
CA LEU A 192 8.38 16.05 8.35
C LEU A 192 7.99 16.51 9.77
N GLY A 193 7.66 15.59 10.68
CA GLY A 193 7.37 15.90 12.08
C GLY A 193 8.55 16.61 12.75
N ARG A 194 9.76 16.08 12.63
CA ARG A 194 10.99 16.72 13.13
C ARG A 194 11.20 18.12 12.55
N ALA A 195 11.00 18.31 11.25
CA ALA A 195 11.15 19.61 10.61
C ALA A 195 10.10 20.64 11.06
N ALA A 196 8.92 20.19 11.48
CA ALA A 196 7.83 21.04 11.96
C ALA A 196 7.73 21.15 13.49
N GLY A 197 8.63 20.52 14.26
CA GLY A 197 8.55 20.45 15.73
C GLY A 197 7.39 19.59 16.25
N VAL A 198 6.79 18.74 15.41
CA VAL A 198 5.67 17.86 15.75
C VAL A 198 6.18 16.47 16.14
N PRO A 199 5.90 15.98 17.36
CA PRO A 199 6.22 14.62 17.76
C PRO A 199 5.47 13.58 16.92
N ALA A 200 6.20 12.53 16.50
CA ALA A 200 5.63 11.34 15.87
C ALA A 200 6.27 10.05 16.42
N PRO A 201 6.19 9.78 17.75
CA PRO A 201 6.88 8.67 18.41
C PRO A 201 6.47 7.27 17.92
N LEU A 202 5.22 7.03 17.54
CA LEU A 202 4.77 5.72 17.07
C LEU A 202 5.19 5.44 15.63
N ASN A 203 5.12 6.45 14.76
CA ASN A 203 5.74 6.39 13.44
C ASN A 203 7.27 6.22 13.54
N PHE A 204 7.91 6.83 14.55
CA PHE A 204 9.32 6.59 14.84
C PHE A 204 9.58 5.17 15.35
N ALA A 205 8.72 4.58 16.18
CA ALA A 205 8.84 3.20 16.63
C ALA A 205 8.74 2.21 15.46
N ILE A 206 7.75 2.38 14.56
CA ILE A 206 7.65 1.61 13.31
C ILE A 206 8.92 1.78 12.48
N TYR A 207 9.36 3.03 12.27
CA TYR A 207 10.56 3.33 11.48
C TYR A 207 11.80 2.64 12.07
N ALA A 208 12.09 2.84 13.35
CA ALA A 208 13.26 2.29 14.02
C ALA A 208 13.27 0.75 14.03
N ALA A 209 12.14 0.11 14.32
CA ALA A 209 12.05 -1.35 14.38
C ALA A 209 12.17 -2.02 13.00
N LEU A 210 11.72 -1.35 11.93
CA LEU A 210 11.78 -1.88 10.57
C LEU A 210 13.02 -1.41 9.79
N LYS A 211 13.75 -0.39 10.26
CA LYS A 211 14.94 0.16 9.59
C LYS A 211 16.03 -0.89 9.29
N PRO A 212 16.34 -1.88 10.17
CA PRO A 212 17.29 -2.94 9.84
C PRO A 212 16.87 -3.84 8.67
N PHE A 213 15.58 -3.84 8.32
CA PHE A 213 15.00 -4.65 7.25
C PHE A 213 14.75 -3.85 5.97
N VAL A 214 15.17 -2.57 5.92
CA VAL A 214 14.74 -1.63 4.86
C VAL A 214 15.11 -2.08 3.45
N ASP A 215 16.24 -2.75 3.26
CA ASP A 215 16.71 -3.27 1.97
C ASP A 215 16.53 -4.80 1.83
N GLY A 216 15.73 -5.41 2.70
CA GLY A 216 15.61 -6.87 2.88
C GLY A 216 16.16 -7.31 4.24
N PRO A 217 16.23 -8.62 4.53
CA PRO A 217 16.71 -9.13 5.81
C PRO A 217 18.14 -8.65 6.10
N PRO A 218 18.45 -8.19 7.32
CA PRO A 218 19.81 -7.84 7.69
C PRO A 218 20.73 -9.05 7.54
N ALA A 219 21.99 -8.80 7.18
CA ALA A 219 23.00 -9.86 7.15
C ALA A 219 23.09 -10.51 8.53
N ALA A 220 23.13 -11.85 8.57
CA ALA A 220 23.26 -12.59 9.81
C ALA A 220 24.54 -12.16 10.54
N PRO A 221 24.51 -11.95 11.88
CA PRO A 221 25.71 -11.70 12.65
C PRO A 221 26.72 -12.81 12.43
N ARG A 222 27.96 -12.45 12.07
CA ARG A 222 29.06 -13.42 12.04
C ARG A 222 29.46 -13.71 13.48
N PRO A 223 29.52 -14.96 13.94
CA PRO A 223 30.01 -15.27 15.27
C PRO A 223 31.53 -15.01 15.35
N GLY A 224 31.94 -14.17 16.30
CA GLY A 224 33.35 -13.95 16.66
C GLY A 224 34.12 -12.98 15.77
N GLY A 225 33.85 -11.68 15.90
CA GLY A 225 34.71 -10.58 15.43
C GLY A 225 35.24 -9.79 16.61
#